data_AF-A0AAD2BVT8-F1
#
_entry.id   AF-A0AAD2BVT8-F1
#
_cell.length_a   1.000
_cell.length_b   1.000
_cell.length_c   1.000
_cell.angle_alpha   90.00
_cell.angle_beta   90.00
_cell.angle_gamma   90.00
#
_symmetry.space_group_name_H-M   'P 1'
#
loop_
_entity.id
_entity.type
_entity.pdbx_description
1 polymer ?
#
loop_
_entity_poly.entity_id
_entity_poly.type
_entity_poly.pdbx_seq_one_letter_code
_entity_poly.pdbx_strand_id
1 'polypeptide(L)'
;MSVAQILSKAKAMGVRLSLNGDGVKLRGPADSIAALKPELAAHKAEIVAYLRRAANNAADSSGYPVADGPFMPWCPPMSSERVVGLVSDLRATISKVADIEGWSDDQRAHLQGLVARQPVSSLADDLAYFRERLGAIEAVARIAIIGRKAVAEHDAIRKCGTCQHRTLHDSGVPVRCEMGAALRWRHHEWLDAPDALNTCRLHSPRRSIRVKKQQSRAS
;
A
#
# COMPACT_ATOMS: atom_id res chain seq x y z
N MET A 1 30.45 -27.67 -25.79
CA MET A 1 30.28 -27.23 -24.40
C MET A 1 29.82 -25.77 -24.45
N SER A 2 28.85 -25.33 -23.64
CA SER A 2 28.39 -23.94 -23.72
C SER A 2 29.35 -22.97 -23.01
N VAL A 3 29.36 -21.70 -23.41
CA VAL A 3 30.19 -20.66 -22.76
C VAL A 3 29.96 -20.59 -21.25
N ALA A 4 28.71 -20.74 -20.80
CA ALA A 4 28.38 -20.77 -19.37
C ALA A 4 29.01 -21.96 -18.63
N GLN A 5 29.07 -23.13 -19.26
CA GLN A 5 29.74 -24.31 -18.68
C GLN A 5 31.25 -24.12 -18.61
N ILE A 6 31.87 -23.51 -19.63
CA ILE A 6 33.31 -23.21 -19.66
C ILE A 6 33.66 -22.21 -18.54
N LEU A 7 32.85 -21.18 -18.33
CA LEU A 7 33.05 -20.20 -17.26
C LEU A 7 32.84 -20.80 -15.86
N SER A 8 31.82 -21.66 -15.69
CA SER A 8 31.60 -22.39 -14.44
C SER A 8 32.75 -23.35 -14.12
N LYS A 9 33.26 -24.06 -15.12
CA LYS A 9 34.46 -24.92 -14.99
C LYS A 9 35.69 -24.09 -14.63
N ALA A 10 35.91 -22.95 -15.29
CA ALA A 10 37.02 -22.07 -14.96
C ALA A 10 36.96 -21.54 -13.53
N LYS A 11 35.77 -21.14 -13.06
CA LYS A 11 35.54 -20.70 -11.67
C LYS A 11 35.81 -21.82 -10.67
N ALA A 12 35.34 -23.05 -10.95
CA ALA A 12 35.59 -24.21 -10.11
C ALA A 12 37.09 -24.56 -10.00
N MET A 13 37.85 -24.28 -11.06
CA MET A 13 39.31 -24.46 -11.11
C MET A 13 40.10 -23.24 -10.58
N GLY A 14 39.43 -22.24 -9.98
CA GLY A 14 40.08 -21.05 -9.42
C GLY A 14 40.63 -20.08 -10.47
N VAL A 15 40.18 -20.17 -11.73
CA VAL A 15 40.59 -19.30 -12.83
C VAL A 15 39.55 -18.21 -13.06
N ARG A 16 39.99 -16.95 -12.94
CA ARG A 16 39.22 -15.75 -13.23
C ARG A 16 39.54 -15.25 -14.63
N LEU A 17 38.50 -14.93 -15.40
CA LEU A 17 38.60 -14.32 -16.72
C LEU A 17 38.22 -12.84 -16.62
N SER A 18 38.93 -11.99 -17.35
CA SER A 18 38.64 -10.55 -17.43
C SER A 18 38.91 -10.05 -18.85
N LEU A 19 38.16 -9.05 -19.32
CA LEU A 19 38.40 -8.43 -20.61
C LEU A 19 39.61 -7.48 -20.53
N ASN A 20 40.39 -7.46 -21.60
CA ASN A 20 41.44 -6.48 -21.86
C ASN A 20 41.32 -6.03 -23.32
N GLY A 21 40.45 -5.05 -23.58
CA GLY A 21 40.06 -4.65 -24.93
C GLY A 21 39.35 -5.79 -25.68
N ASP A 22 39.97 -6.27 -26.76
CA ASP A 22 39.50 -7.42 -27.55
C ASP A 22 40.03 -8.78 -27.04
N GLY A 23 40.88 -8.76 -26.00
CA GLY A 23 41.49 -9.94 -25.41
C GLY A 23 40.81 -10.41 -24.12
N VAL A 24 41.02 -11.69 -23.79
CA VAL A 24 40.64 -12.27 -22.50
C VAL A 24 41.90 -12.53 -21.69
N LYS A 25 42.00 -11.91 -20.51
CA LYS A 25 43.09 -12.12 -19.54
C LYS A 25 42.66 -13.14 -18.50
N LEU A 26 43.53 -14.12 -18.26
CA LEU A 26 43.32 -15.21 -17.30
C LEU A 26 44.17 -14.97 -16.05
N ARG A 27 43.58 -15.17 -14.87
CA ARG A 27 44.27 -15.13 -13.57
C ARG A 27 43.88 -16.35 -12.75
N GLY A 28 44.86 -17.07 -12.21
CA GLY A 28 44.63 -18.30 -11.44
C GLY A 28 45.88 -19.18 -11.43
N PRO A 29 45.78 -20.41 -10.88
CA PRO A 29 46.87 -21.37 -10.88
C PRO A 29 47.36 -21.70 -12.30
N ALA A 30 48.68 -21.80 -12.49
CA ALA A 30 49.29 -22.00 -13.80
C ALA A 30 48.80 -23.28 -14.50
N ASP A 31 48.69 -24.37 -13.74
CA ASP A 31 48.24 -25.67 -14.26
C ASP A 31 46.78 -25.63 -14.71
N SER A 32 45.93 -24.92 -13.94
CA SER A 32 44.53 -24.73 -14.28
C SER A 32 44.35 -23.83 -15.51
N ILE A 33 45.18 -22.81 -15.66
CA ILE A 33 45.19 -21.96 -16.87
C ILE A 33 45.64 -22.77 -18.09
N ALA A 34 46.70 -23.57 -17.96
CA ALA A 34 47.21 -24.40 -19.06
C ALA A 34 46.16 -25.41 -19.54
N ALA A 35 45.43 -26.04 -18.60
CA ALA A 35 44.37 -26.99 -18.91
C ALA A 35 43.17 -26.34 -19.62
N LEU A 36 42.82 -25.09 -19.28
CA LEU A 36 41.66 -24.39 -19.84
C LEU A 36 41.97 -23.65 -21.15
N LYS A 37 43.24 -23.33 -21.41
CA LYS A 37 43.67 -22.55 -22.58
C LYS A 37 43.15 -23.07 -23.93
N PRO A 38 43.19 -24.38 -24.26
CA PRO A 38 42.69 -24.87 -25.55
C PRO A 38 41.17 -24.71 -25.69
N GLU A 39 40.40 -24.97 -24.64
CA GLU A 39 38.93 -24.81 -24.64
C GLU A 39 38.53 -23.34 -24.76
N LEU A 40 39.26 -22.44 -24.09
CA LEU A 40 39.05 -20.99 -24.17
C LEU A 40 39.42 -20.41 -25.54
N ALA A 41 40.45 -20.97 -26.19
CA ALA A 41 40.85 -20.56 -27.54
C ALA A 41 39.78 -20.94 -28.58
N ALA A 42 39.19 -22.14 -28.46
CA ALA A 42 38.15 -22.62 -29.37
C ALA A 42 36.87 -21.76 -29.32
N HIS A 43 36.53 -21.18 -28.15
CA HIS A 43 35.31 -20.38 -27.95
C HIS A 43 35.59 -18.89 -27.69
N LYS A 44 36.76 -18.38 -28.07
CA LYS A 44 37.22 -17.03 -27.71
C LYS A 44 36.22 -15.93 -28.07
N ALA A 45 35.67 -15.96 -29.29
CA ALA A 45 34.73 -14.93 -29.75
C ALA A 45 33.43 -14.90 -28.94
N GLU A 46 32.88 -16.08 -28.63
CA GLU A 46 31.66 -16.22 -27.84
C GLU A 46 31.89 -15.82 -26.38
N ILE A 47 33.05 -16.15 -25.81
CA ILE A 47 33.45 -15.74 -24.46
C ILE A 47 33.60 -14.22 -24.38
N VAL A 48 34.23 -13.58 -25.37
CA VAL A 48 34.35 -12.12 -25.43
C VAL A 48 32.96 -11.48 -25.54
N ALA A 49 32.09 -11.99 -26.40
CA ALA A 49 30.72 -11.49 -26.53
C ALA A 49 29.92 -11.63 -25.23
N TYR A 50 30.04 -12.78 -24.55
CA TYR A 50 29.40 -13.03 -23.26
C TYR A 50 29.92 -12.08 -22.17
N LEU A 51 31.25 -11.92 -22.06
CA LEU A 51 31.86 -11.03 -21.08
C LEU A 51 31.55 -9.56 -21.38
N ARG A 52 31.43 -9.15 -22.65
CA ARG A 52 31.00 -7.80 -23.03
C ARG A 52 29.55 -7.55 -22.67
N ARG A 53 28.66 -8.50 -22.96
CA ARG A 53 27.25 -8.41 -22.55
C ARG A 53 27.15 -8.32 -21.02
N ALA A 54 27.90 -9.15 -20.29
CA ALA A 54 27.94 -9.09 -18.83
C ALA A 54 28.51 -7.76 -18.31
N ALA A 55 29.57 -7.23 -18.94
CA ALA A 55 30.16 -5.93 -18.58
C ALA A 55 29.23 -4.75 -18.89
N ASN A 56 28.47 -4.80 -19.99
CA ASN A 56 27.47 -3.77 -20.32
C ASN A 56 26.25 -3.84 -19.40
N ASN A 57 25.82 -5.04 -19.01
CA ASN A 57 24.80 -5.22 -17.97
C ASN A 57 25.31 -4.73 -16.59
N ALA A 58 26.61 -4.90 -16.32
CA ALA A 58 27.26 -4.36 -15.13
C ALA A 58 27.51 -2.84 -15.22
N ALA A 59 27.64 -2.26 -16.41
CA ALA A 59 27.75 -0.81 -16.60
C ALA A 59 26.43 -0.08 -16.29
N ASP A 60 25.31 -0.80 -16.30
CA ASP A 60 24.01 -0.35 -15.77
C ASP A 60 23.94 -0.43 -14.24
N SER A 61 24.95 -1.03 -13.59
CA SER A 61 25.12 -1.10 -12.14
C SER A 61 26.45 -0.46 -11.74
N SER A 62 26.41 0.86 -11.53
CA SER A 62 27.43 1.71 -10.89
C SER A 62 28.61 0.94 -10.28
N GLY A 63 29.84 1.21 -10.75
CA GLY A 63 31.09 0.46 -10.48
C GLY A 63 31.54 0.32 -9.03
N TYR A 64 30.72 -0.33 -8.20
CA TYR A 64 31.00 -0.71 -6.84
C TYR A 64 31.25 -2.22 -6.75
N PRO A 65 32.09 -2.69 -5.80
CA PRO A 65 32.35 -4.12 -5.61
C PRO A 65 31.04 -4.87 -5.31
N VAL A 66 30.80 -5.98 -6.02
CA VAL A 66 29.48 -6.69 -6.03
C VAL A 66 29.51 -8.01 -5.25
N ALA A 67 30.54 -8.27 -4.44
CA ALA A 67 30.57 -9.52 -3.66
C ALA A 67 29.42 -9.59 -2.63
N ASP A 68 29.04 -8.43 -2.08
CA ASP A 68 27.97 -8.26 -1.08
C ASP A 68 26.97 -7.14 -1.45
N GLY A 69 26.88 -6.79 -2.74
CA GLY A 69 26.14 -5.63 -3.25
C GLY A 69 26.99 -4.33 -3.29
N PRO A 70 26.55 -3.29 -4.02
CA PRO A 70 27.32 -2.06 -4.18
C PRO A 70 27.66 -1.46 -2.80
N PHE A 71 28.95 -1.33 -2.48
CA PHE A 71 29.40 -0.66 -1.27
C PHE A 71 28.99 0.82 -1.29
N MET A 72 27.95 1.15 -0.55
CA MET A 72 27.51 2.54 -0.32
C MET A 72 27.87 2.89 1.13
N PRO A 73 28.90 3.71 1.41
CA PRO A 73 29.37 3.97 2.78
C PRO A 73 28.30 4.51 3.75
N TRP A 74 27.24 5.11 3.19
CA TRP A 74 26.09 5.65 3.92
C TRP A 74 24.90 4.68 4.02
N CYS A 75 24.98 3.49 3.44
CA CYS A 75 23.95 2.45 3.58
C CYS A 75 24.57 1.13 4.08
N PRO A 76 23.92 0.46 5.04
CA PRO A 76 24.28 -0.92 5.38
C PRO A 76 24.29 -1.78 4.11
N PRO A 77 25.29 -2.66 3.93
CA PRO A 77 25.31 -3.62 2.82
C PRO A 77 23.99 -4.39 2.78
N MET A 78 23.41 -4.49 1.58
CA MET A 78 22.17 -5.24 1.34
C MET A 78 22.42 -6.33 0.31
N SER A 79 21.99 -7.55 0.64
CA SER A 79 22.04 -8.66 -0.31
C SER A 79 21.09 -8.41 -1.49
N SER A 80 21.38 -9.05 -2.62
CA SER A 80 20.52 -9.02 -3.81
C SER A 80 19.08 -9.43 -3.49
N GLU A 81 18.90 -10.46 -2.66
CA GLU A 81 17.60 -11.00 -2.29
C GLU A 81 16.80 -9.96 -1.49
N ARG A 82 17.47 -9.23 -0.59
CA ARG A 82 16.83 -8.16 0.20
C ARG A 82 16.36 -7.03 -0.69
N VAL A 83 17.18 -6.60 -1.67
CA VAL A 83 16.80 -5.54 -2.61
C VAL A 83 15.60 -5.95 -3.45
N VAL A 84 15.61 -7.18 -3.98
CA VAL A 84 14.47 -7.73 -4.74
C VAL A 84 13.21 -7.77 -3.89
N GLY A 85 13.32 -8.20 -2.63
CA GLY A 85 12.20 -8.21 -1.68
C GLY A 85 11.62 -6.82 -1.45
N LEU A 86 12.47 -5.82 -1.20
CA LEU A 86 12.03 -4.43 -1.00
C LEU A 86 11.34 -3.85 -2.23
N VAL A 87 11.88 -4.07 -3.43
CA VAL A 87 11.27 -3.62 -4.69
C VAL A 87 9.89 -4.28 -4.90
N SER A 88 9.80 -5.59 -4.66
CA SER A 88 8.55 -6.33 -4.78
C SER A 88 7.49 -5.81 -3.80
N ASP A 89 7.85 -5.66 -2.53
CA ASP A 89 6.97 -5.14 -1.48
C ASP A 89 6.49 -3.73 -1.82
N LEU A 90 7.40 -2.84 -2.23
CA LEU A 90 7.07 -1.47 -2.58
C LEU A 90 6.09 -1.40 -3.76
N ARG A 91 6.33 -2.17 -4.83
CA ARG A 91 5.41 -2.23 -5.98
C ARG A 91 4.04 -2.77 -5.60
N ALA A 92 3.99 -3.77 -4.72
CA ALA A 92 2.74 -4.34 -4.23
C ALA A 92 1.97 -3.33 -3.35
N THR A 93 2.65 -2.61 -2.45
CA THR A 93 2.02 -1.59 -1.61
C THR A 93 1.51 -0.40 -2.44
N ILE A 94 2.31 0.11 -3.37
CA ILE A 94 1.87 1.17 -4.30
C ILE A 94 0.64 0.74 -5.09
N SER A 95 0.63 -0.50 -5.59
CA SER A 95 -0.51 -1.05 -6.33
C SER A 95 -1.80 -1.00 -5.49
N LYS A 96 -1.75 -1.42 -4.23
CA LYS A 96 -2.91 -1.36 -3.33
C LYS A 96 -3.37 0.06 -3.06
N VAL A 97 -2.44 0.99 -2.84
CA VAL A 97 -2.78 2.42 -2.64
C VAL A 97 -3.44 2.98 -3.89
N ALA A 98 -2.87 2.72 -5.07
CA ALA A 98 -3.40 3.15 -6.36
C ALA A 98 -4.83 2.62 -6.59
N ASP A 99 -5.08 1.34 -6.28
CA ASP A 99 -6.39 0.72 -6.42
C ASP A 99 -7.43 1.38 -5.51
N ILE A 100 -7.06 1.75 -4.27
CA ILE A 100 -8.00 2.40 -3.33
C ILE A 100 -8.23 3.88 -3.67
N GLU A 101 -7.18 4.60 -4.08
CA GLU A 101 -7.26 6.02 -4.42
C GLU A 101 -7.76 6.28 -5.85
N GLY A 102 -7.93 5.23 -6.66
CA GLY A 102 -8.44 5.34 -8.03
C GLY A 102 -7.46 6.02 -8.97
N TRP A 103 -6.16 5.75 -8.83
CA TRP A 103 -5.15 6.31 -9.73
C TRP A 103 -5.34 5.77 -11.15
N SER A 104 -5.00 6.60 -12.14
CA SER A 104 -4.95 6.17 -13.53
C SER A 104 -3.83 5.14 -13.78
N ASP A 105 -4.01 4.30 -14.80
CA ASP A 105 -3.00 3.33 -15.21
C ASP A 105 -1.68 4.02 -15.61
N ASP A 106 -1.75 5.20 -16.24
CA ASP A 106 -0.56 5.99 -16.61
C ASP A 106 0.23 6.44 -15.38
N GLN A 107 -0.46 6.96 -14.36
CA GLN A 107 0.18 7.39 -13.10
C GLN A 107 0.81 6.19 -12.37
N ARG A 108 0.09 5.06 -12.34
CA ARG A 108 0.59 3.81 -11.74
C ARG A 108 1.83 3.30 -12.48
N ALA A 109 1.78 3.23 -13.81
CA ALA A 109 2.89 2.77 -14.64
C ALA A 109 4.11 3.69 -14.51
N HIS A 110 3.88 5.01 -14.48
CA HIS A 110 4.94 6.00 -14.27
C HIS A 110 5.67 5.75 -12.95
N LEU A 111 4.94 5.64 -11.84
CA LEU A 111 5.54 5.44 -10.52
C LEU A 111 6.22 4.07 -10.39
N GLN A 112 5.64 3.01 -10.94
CA GLN A 112 6.30 1.69 -10.99
C GLN A 112 7.61 1.73 -11.79
N GLY A 113 7.66 2.52 -12.86
CA GLY A 113 8.88 2.77 -13.63
C GLY A 113 9.93 3.57 -12.85
N LEU A 114 9.53 4.46 -11.94
CA LEU A 114 10.45 5.15 -11.04
C LEU A 114 11.05 4.19 -10.01
N VAL A 115 10.23 3.36 -9.37
CA VAL A 115 10.69 2.33 -8.41
C VAL A 115 11.71 1.37 -9.03
N ALA A 116 11.57 1.05 -10.32
CA ALA A 116 12.52 0.18 -11.03
C ALA A 116 13.92 0.79 -11.15
N ARG A 117 14.04 2.12 -11.10
CA ARG A 117 15.26 2.88 -11.39
C ARG A 117 15.79 3.65 -10.18
N GLN A 118 15.08 3.62 -9.07
CA GLN A 118 15.43 4.41 -7.90
C GLN A 118 16.66 3.83 -7.19
N PRO A 119 17.42 4.67 -6.45
CA PRO A 119 18.54 4.20 -5.66
C PRO A 119 18.10 3.18 -4.61
N VAL A 120 18.93 2.15 -4.39
CA VAL A 120 18.67 1.12 -3.37
C VAL A 120 18.47 1.74 -1.97
N SER A 121 19.14 2.86 -1.70
CA SER A 121 19.05 3.60 -0.44
C SER A 121 17.66 4.16 -0.13
N SER A 122 16.81 4.44 -1.14
CA SER A 122 15.47 5.01 -0.90
C SER A 122 14.39 3.96 -0.68
N LEU A 123 14.63 2.71 -1.10
CA LEU A 123 13.62 1.64 -1.11
C LEU A 123 12.94 1.43 0.25
N ALA A 124 13.70 1.46 1.34
CA ALA A 124 13.17 1.23 2.68
C ALA A 124 12.27 2.39 3.15
N ASP A 125 12.70 3.63 2.89
CA ASP A 125 11.98 4.84 3.28
C ASP A 125 10.70 5.00 2.46
N ASP A 126 10.77 4.79 1.14
CA ASP A 126 9.61 4.82 0.26
C ASP A 126 8.60 3.74 0.65
N LEU A 127 9.07 2.53 0.97
CA LEU A 127 8.21 1.45 1.45
C LEU A 127 7.53 1.80 2.79
N ALA A 128 8.26 2.43 3.72
CA ALA A 128 7.69 2.89 4.98
C ALA A 128 6.59 3.94 4.74
N TYR A 129 6.86 4.93 3.88
CA TYR A 129 5.90 5.95 3.50
C TYR A 129 4.61 5.35 2.92
N PHE A 130 4.71 4.43 1.94
CA PHE A 130 3.53 3.84 1.33
C PHE A 130 2.77 2.90 2.27
N ARG A 131 3.46 2.23 3.20
CA ARG A 131 2.80 1.43 4.25
C ARG A 131 2.02 2.32 5.22
N GLU A 132 2.58 3.44 5.63
CA GLU A 132 1.89 4.43 6.46
C GLU A 132 0.65 4.99 5.73
N ARG A 133 0.80 5.36 4.46
CA ARG A 133 -0.32 5.84 3.63
C ARG A 133 -1.43 4.80 3.52
N LEU A 134 -1.08 3.54 3.24
CA LEU A 134 -2.05 2.45 3.17
C LEU A 134 -2.76 2.25 4.51
N GLY A 135 -2.02 2.24 5.62
CA GLY A 135 -2.59 2.13 6.96
C GLY A 135 -3.56 3.27 7.30
N ALA A 136 -3.24 4.50 6.91
CA ALA A 136 -4.12 5.65 7.11
C ALA A 136 -5.44 5.52 6.32
N ILE A 137 -5.36 5.08 5.06
CA ILE A 137 -6.54 4.83 4.21
C ILE A 137 -7.43 3.74 4.82
N GLU A 138 -6.83 2.61 5.22
CA GLU A 138 -7.55 1.50 5.84
C GLU A 138 -8.21 1.89 7.18
N ALA A 139 -7.54 2.74 7.98
CA ALA A 139 -8.10 3.25 9.23
C ALA A 139 -9.34 4.12 8.98
N VAL A 140 -9.29 5.03 8.00
CA VAL A 140 -10.44 5.88 7.62
C VAL A 140 -11.60 5.02 7.13
N ALA A 141 -11.34 4.03 6.28
CA ALA A 141 -12.36 3.11 5.80
C ALA A 141 -13.04 2.34 6.95
N ARG A 142 -12.25 1.89 7.93
CA ARG A 142 -12.76 1.21 9.13
C ARG A 142 -13.63 2.11 9.99
N ILE A 143 -13.22 3.36 10.22
CA ILE A 143 -14.01 4.34 10.98
C ILE A 143 -15.36 4.59 10.27
N ALA A 144 -15.36 4.72 8.95
CA ALA A 144 -16.59 4.91 8.18
C ALA A 144 -17.55 3.72 8.31
N ILE A 145 -17.03 2.49 8.33
CA ILE A 145 -17.84 1.27 8.57
C ILE A 145 -18.44 1.28 9.98
N ILE A 146 -17.63 1.57 11.01
CA ILE A 146 -18.08 1.65 12.40
C ILE A 146 -19.16 2.72 12.54
N GLY A 147 -18.97 3.90 11.94
CA GLY A 147 -19.96 4.98 11.94
C GLY A 147 -21.28 4.55 11.31
N ARG A 148 -21.25 3.89 10.13
CA ARG A 148 -22.47 3.36 9.50
C ARG A 148 -23.19 2.34 10.39
N LYS A 149 -22.44 1.44 11.03
CA LYS A 149 -23.01 0.45 11.94
C LYS A 149 -23.65 1.11 13.16
N ALA A 150 -22.98 2.08 13.77
CA ALA A 150 -23.49 2.82 14.91
C ALA A 150 -24.77 3.60 14.58
N VAL A 151 -24.83 4.22 13.39
CA VAL A 151 -26.05 4.89 12.90
C VAL A 151 -27.19 3.89 12.71
N ALA A 152 -26.92 2.74 12.07
CA ALA A 152 -27.92 1.70 11.87
C ALA A 152 -28.45 1.12 13.21
N GLU A 153 -27.57 0.91 14.20
CA GLU A 153 -27.96 0.48 15.54
C GLU A 153 -28.80 1.54 16.25
N HIS A 154 -28.39 2.81 16.19
CA HIS A 154 -29.13 3.93 16.78
C HIS A 154 -30.54 4.07 16.15
N ASP A 155 -30.66 3.97 14.83
CA ASP A 155 -31.94 4.05 14.12
C ASP A 155 -32.84 2.84 14.44
N ALA A 156 -32.26 1.65 14.64
CA ALA A 156 -33.00 0.47 15.12
C ALA A 156 -33.48 0.59 16.58
N ILE A 157 -32.81 1.40 17.40
CA ILE A 157 -33.17 1.67 18.80
C ILE A 157 -34.24 2.75 18.92
N ARG A 158 -34.41 3.65 17.94
CA ARG A 158 -35.52 4.63 17.87
C ARG A 158 -36.87 3.91 17.74
N LYS A 159 -37.34 3.35 18.84
CA LYS A 159 -38.71 2.93 19.05
C LYS A 159 -39.57 4.18 19.20
N CYS A 160 -40.75 4.15 18.61
CA CYS A 160 -41.79 5.12 18.95
C CYS A 160 -42.06 5.06 20.46
N GLY A 161 -41.81 6.17 21.18
CA GLY A 161 -42.04 6.25 22.62
C GLY A 161 -43.50 5.97 23.04
N THR A 162 -44.43 6.01 22.10
CA THR A 162 -45.86 5.79 22.34
C THR A 162 -46.30 4.34 22.10
N CYS A 163 -45.65 3.57 21.20
CA CYS A 163 -46.10 2.20 20.88
C CYS A 163 -45.01 1.12 20.97
N GLN A 164 -43.76 1.44 21.32
CA GLN A 164 -42.63 0.50 21.43
C GLN A 164 -42.32 -0.40 20.20
N HIS A 165 -43.06 -0.27 19.11
CA HIS A 165 -42.81 -1.06 17.89
C HIS A 165 -41.45 -0.71 17.28
N ARG A 166 -40.72 -1.74 16.86
CA ARG A 166 -39.51 -1.61 16.03
C ARG A 166 -39.93 -1.12 14.65
N THR A 167 -39.51 0.08 14.26
CA THR A 167 -39.51 0.50 12.86
C THR A 167 -38.31 -0.15 12.17
N LEU A 168 -38.44 -1.44 11.82
CA LEU A 168 -37.49 -2.11 10.94
C LEU A 168 -37.91 -1.86 9.50
N HIS A 169 -37.22 -0.94 8.81
CA HIS A 169 -37.29 -0.87 7.34
C HIS A 169 -35.95 -0.49 6.72
N ASP A 170 -35.60 -1.18 5.63
CA ASP A 170 -34.37 -1.05 4.84
C ASP A 170 -34.25 0.27 4.05
N SER A 171 -35.25 1.16 4.11
CA SER A 171 -35.38 2.28 3.15
C SER A 171 -35.04 3.67 3.70
N GLY A 172 -34.69 3.82 4.98
CA GLY A 172 -34.23 5.11 5.54
C GLY A 172 -35.28 6.25 5.53
N VAL A 173 -36.54 5.97 5.20
CA VAL A 173 -37.64 6.94 5.24
C VAL A 173 -38.54 6.63 6.44
N PRO A 174 -38.85 7.59 7.32
CA PRO A 174 -39.76 7.35 8.44
C PRO A 174 -41.18 7.10 7.90
N VAL A 175 -41.63 5.85 7.96
CA VAL A 175 -43.06 5.53 7.76
C VAL A 175 -43.81 5.92 9.02
N ARG A 176 -44.97 6.56 8.82
CA ARG A 176 -45.92 6.90 9.88
C ARG A 176 -46.24 5.64 10.69
N CYS A 177 -45.99 5.65 11.99
CA CYS A 177 -46.66 4.74 12.90
C CYS A 177 -48.18 4.89 12.67
N GLU A 178 -48.91 3.80 12.44
CA GLU A 178 -50.38 3.83 12.24
C GLU A 178 -51.10 4.60 13.36
N MET A 179 -50.58 4.52 14.59
CA MET A 179 -51.09 5.28 15.73
C MET A 179 -50.85 6.79 15.61
N GLY A 180 -49.70 7.21 15.07
CA GLY A 180 -49.44 8.63 14.78
C GLY A 180 -50.31 9.17 13.64
N ALA A 181 -50.63 8.33 12.65
CA ALA A 181 -51.60 8.66 11.61
C ALA A 181 -53.03 8.79 12.17
N ALA A 182 -53.45 7.86 13.04
CA ALA A 182 -54.75 7.88 13.69
C ALA A 182 -54.94 9.10 14.61
N LEU A 183 -53.88 9.51 15.32
CA LEU A 183 -53.88 10.69 16.19
C LEU A 183 -53.68 12.02 15.43
N ARG A 184 -53.53 11.99 14.09
CA ARG A 184 -53.22 13.15 13.23
C ARG A 184 -52.03 13.99 13.70
N TRP A 185 -51.06 13.38 14.39
CA TRP A 185 -49.89 14.10 14.87
C TRP A 185 -49.00 14.49 13.70
N ARG A 186 -48.58 15.76 13.67
CA ARG A 186 -47.65 16.24 12.65
C ARG A 186 -46.24 15.76 13.01
N HIS A 187 -45.49 15.30 12.01
CA HIS A 187 -44.15 14.70 12.11
C HIS A 187 -43.17 15.42 13.09
N HIS A 188 -43.35 16.72 13.31
CA HIS A 188 -42.51 17.54 14.19
C HIS A 188 -42.86 17.44 15.69
N GLU A 189 -44.10 17.13 16.06
CA GLU A 189 -44.53 17.00 17.47
C GLU A 189 -44.03 15.68 18.10
N TRP A 190 -43.65 14.70 17.28
CA TRP A 190 -43.17 13.38 17.72
C TRP A 190 -41.67 13.34 18.05
N LEU A 191 -40.91 14.34 17.60
CA LEU A 191 -39.45 14.38 17.76
C LEU A 191 -38.98 15.24 18.96
N ASP A 192 -39.91 15.88 19.67
CA ASP A 192 -39.62 16.65 20.89
C ASP A 192 -39.74 15.73 22.12
N ALA A 193 -38.78 14.81 22.31
CA ALA A 193 -38.60 14.18 23.61
C ALA A 193 -37.86 15.16 24.55
N PRO A 194 -38.23 15.24 25.84
CA PRO A 194 -37.72 16.28 26.76
C PRO A 194 -36.20 16.24 27.00
N ASP A 195 -35.54 15.16 26.60
CA ASP A 195 -34.15 14.80 26.89
C ASP A 195 -33.28 14.60 25.64
N ALA A 196 -33.84 14.70 24.42
CA ALA A 196 -33.09 14.50 23.19
C ALA A 196 -33.29 15.64 22.18
N LEU A 197 -32.18 16.26 21.74
CA LEU A 197 -32.21 17.35 20.78
C LEU A 197 -32.52 16.82 19.36
N ASN A 198 -33.57 17.31 18.74
CA ASN A 198 -33.87 17.01 17.34
C ASN A 198 -32.90 17.76 16.41
N THR A 199 -32.07 17.02 15.67
CA THR A 199 -31.05 17.58 14.76
C THR A 199 -31.52 17.69 13.29
N CYS A 200 -32.82 17.47 13.02
CA CYS A 200 -33.37 17.63 11.67
C CYS A 200 -33.30 19.11 11.22
N ARG A 201 -32.70 19.37 10.06
CA ARG A 201 -32.52 20.74 9.50
C ARG A 201 -33.82 21.49 9.22
N LEU A 202 -34.96 20.80 9.16
CA LEU A 202 -36.28 21.38 8.96
C LEU A 202 -37.08 21.51 10.27
N HIS A 203 -36.49 21.17 11.42
CA HIS A 203 -37.12 21.35 12.72
C HIS A 203 -37.00 22.80 13.18
N SER A 204 -38.14 23.41 13.49
CA SER A 204 -38.22 24.69 14.19
C SER A 204 -38.82 24.42 15.56
N PRO A 205 -38.02 24.39 16.65
CA PRO A 205 -38.52 24.04 17.96
C PRO A 205 -39.65 25.00 18.37
N ARG A 206 -40.80 24.47 18.78
CA ARG A 206 -41.81 25.29 19.45
C ARG A 206 -41.22 25.71 20.79
N ARG A 207 -40.86 26.99 20.94
CA ARG A 207 -40.52 27.57 22.24
C ARG A 207 -41.66 27.28 23.21
N SER A 208 -41.42 26.41 24.20
CA SER A 208 -42.40 26.15 25.24
C SER A 208 -42.67 27.45 25.99
N ILE A 209 -43.95 27.87 25.99
CA ILE A 209 -44.41 28.99 26.81
C ILE A 209 -44.23 28.56 28.26
N ARG A 210 -43.26 29.16 28.95
CA ARG A 210 -43.06 29.00 30.40
C ARG A 210 -44.36 29.39 31.10
N VAL A 211 -45.13 28.42 31.55
CA VAL A 211 -46.28 28.67 32.45
C VAL A 211 -45.70 29.19 33.76
N LYS A 212 -45.83 30.50 34.01
CA LYS A 212 -45.51 31.09 35.32
C LYS A 212 -46.45 30.47 36.35
N LYS A 213 -45.88 29.69 37.26
CA LYS A 213 -46.54 29.16 38.46
C LYS A 213 -47.02 30.35 39.29
N GLN A 214 -48.33 30.64 39.29
CA GLN A 214 -48.95 31.51 40.29
C GLN A 214 -48.87 30.78 41.63
N GLN A 215 -47.93 31.18 42.48
CA GLN A 215 -48.00 30.88 43.91
C GLN A 215 -48.93 31.91 44.55
N SER A 216 -50.15 31.47 44.85
CA SER A 216 -51.02 32.10 45.82
C SER A 216 -50.33 32.10 47.18
N ARG A 217 -50.10 33.30 47.75
CA ARG A 217 -49.91 33.46 49.18
C ARG A 217 -51.24 33.92 49.77
N ALA A 218 -51.84 33.02 50.53
CA ALA A 218 -52.79 33.34 51.58
C ALA A 218 -52.01 33.76 52.83
N SER A 219 -52.64 34.67 53.59
CA SER A 219 -52.27 35.21 54.91
C SER A 219 -51.24 36.34 54.91
#